data_AF-A0A957M8L7-F1
#
_entry.id   AF-A0A957M8L7-F1
#
_cell.length_a   1.000
_cell.length_b   1.000
_cell.length_c   1.000
_cell.angle_alpha   90.00
_cell.angle_beta   90.00
_cell.angle_gamma   90.00
#
_symmetry.space_group_name_H-M   'P 1'
#
loop_
_entity.id
_entity.type
_entity.pdbx_description
1 polymer ?
#
loop_
_entity_poly.entity_id
_entity_poly.type
_entity_poly.pdbx_seq_one_letter_code
_entity_poly.pdbx_strand_id
1 'polypeptide(L)'
;PASPIVDVVIGSDVPELVEGISSEPIALPAGLPDVVPLNSDPEPSTGARIAMRRGPASKAGEAPVLMVYSDENFDEPKGAKLMLFGMSIAWLPDDLAPKLVESMAAFMLAE
;
A
#
# COMPACT_ATOMS: atom_id res chain seq x y z
N PRO A 1 13.94 0.04 -11.59
CA PRO A 1 14.79 -1.16 -11.36
C PRO A 1 14.56 -1.68 -9.93
N ALA A 2 14.87 -2.95 -9.66
CA ALA A 2 14.82 -3.49 -8.30
C ALA A 2 15.71 -2.66 -7.37
N SER A 3 15.22 -2.38 -6.17
CA SER A 3 15.91 -1.55 -5.18
C SER A 3 15.35 -1.77 -3.77
N PRO A 4 16.14 -1.48 -2.72
CA PRO A 4 15.73 -1.74 -1.35
C PRO A 4 14.62 -0.79 -0.90
N ILE A 5 13.74 -1.31 -0.04
CA ILE A 5 12.77 -0.55 0.75
C ILE A 5 13.31 -0.50 2.17
N VAL A 6 13.57 0.71 2.67
CA VAL A 6 14.13 0.95 4.00
C VAL A 6 13.03 1.33 4.99
N ASP A 7 12.03 2.05 4.50
CA ASP A 7 10.93 2.59 5.26
C ASP A 7 9.66 2.67 4.40
N VAL A 8 8.51 2.71 5.06
CA VAL A 8 7.19 2.85 4.45
C VAL A 8 6.45 3.99 5.13
N VAL A 9 5.78 4.82 4.35
CA VAL A 9 4.92 5.90 4.83
C VAL A 9 3.48 5.65 4.43
N ILE A 10 2.58 6.16 5.25
CA ILE A 10 1.14 6.09 5.01
C ILE A 10 0.74 7.18 4.00
N GLY A 11 -0.01 6.78 2.96
CA GLY A 11 -0.61 7.67 1.99
C GLY A 11 -1.97 8.20 2.47
N SER A 12 -2.42 9.30 1.87
CA SER A 12 -3.69 9.96 2.21
C SER A 12 -4.92 9.42 1.48
N ASP A 13 -4.72 8.55 0.48
CA ASP A 13 -5.77 8.27 -0.51
C ASP A 13 -6.80 7.24 -0.04
N VAL A 14 -6.48 6.44 0.99
CA VAL A 14 -7.33 5.37 1.54
C VAL A 14 -7.23 5.34 3.07
N PRO A 15 -7.70 6.37 3.78
CA PRO A 15 -7.54 6.50 5.23
C PRO A 15 -8.16 5.32 6.02
N GLU A 16 -9.27 4.77 5.53
CA GLU A 16 -9.96 3.62 6.12
C GLU A 16 -9.10 2.35 6.18
N LEU A 17 -8.07 2.24 5.35
CA LEU A 17 -7.21 1.06 5.29
C LEU A 17 -5.99 1.15 6.23
N VAL A 18 -5.67 2.37 6.66
CA VAL A 18 -4.47 2.70 7.44
C VAL A 18 -4.83 3.34 8.79
N GLU A 19 -6.10 3.25 9.17
CA GLU A 19 -6.61 3.79 10.43
C GLU A 19 -5.87 3.16 11.62
N GLY A 20 -5.45 4.00 12.57
CA GLY A 20 -4.72 3.56 13.76
C GLY A 20 -3.25 3.18 13.51
N ILE A 21 -2.74 3.32 12.29
CA ILE A 21 -1.31 3.22 11.99
C ILE A 21 -0.66 4.60 12.19
N SER A 22 0.56 4.62 12.77
CA SER A 22 1.32 5.86 12.94
C SER A 22 1.62 6.52 11.58
N SER A 23 1.55 7.85 11.54
CA SER A 23 1.97 8.63 10.38
C SER A 23 3.49 8.80 10.26
N GLU A 24 4.26 8.36 11.27
CA GLU A 24 5.72 8.34 11.19
C GLU A 24 6.19 7.25 10.23
N PRO A 25 7.33 7.43 9.52
CA PRO A 25 7.89 6.39 8.68
C PRO A 25 8.12 5.07 9.43
N ILE A 26 7.55 4.00 8.91
CA ILE A 26 7.68 2.64 9.44
C ILE A 26 9.01 2.08 8.93
N ALA A 27 10.01 1.97 9.79
CA ALA A 27 11.28 1.38 9.45
C ALA A 27 11.16 -0.14 9.21
N LEU A 28 11.79 -0.63 8.15
CA LEU A 28 11.86 -2.06 7.83
C LEU A 28 13.18 -2.68 8.33
N PRO A 29 13.22 -4.00 8.57
CA PRO A 29 14.45 -4.72 8.90
C PRO A 29 15.55 -4.51 7.85
N ALA A 30 16.81 -4.51 8.30
CA ALA A 30 17.95 -4.46 7.40
C ALA A 30 18.13 -5.81 6.66
N GLY A 31 18.72 -5.76 5.46
CA GLY A 31 19.08 -6.97 4.70
C GLY A 31 17.93 -7.61 3.92
N LEU A 32 16.79 -6.93 3.79
CA LEU A 32 15.69 -7.36 2.93
C LEU A 32 16.11 -7.36 1.44
N PRO A 33 15.54 -8.26 0.62
CA PRO A 33 15.86 -8.31 -0.80
C PRO A 33 15.34 -7.07 -1.54
N ASP A 34 16.01 -6.74 -2.64
CA ASP A 34 15.59 -5.65 -3.53
C ASP A 34 14.26 -5.97 -4.23
N VAL A 35 13.40 -4.96 -4.34
CA VAL A 35 12.07 -5.09 -4.94
C VAL A 35 11.90 -4.10 -6.08
N VAL A 36 11.31 -4.54 -7.19
CA VAL A 36 10.93 -3.66 -8.30
C VAL A 36 9.78 -2.76 -7.84
N PRO A 37 9.93 -1.42 -7.89
CA PRO A 37 8.86 -0.50 -7.53
C PRO A 37 7.60 -0.75 -8.37
N LEU A 38 6.43 -0.66 -7.73
CA LEU A 38 5.15 -0.58 -8.44
C LEU A 38 5.10 0.71 -9.26
N ASN A 39 4.27 0.74 -10.30
CA ASN A 39 4.07 1.94 -11.10
C ASN A 39 3.46 3.04 -10.23
N SER A 40 4.11 4.20 -10.16
CA SER A 40 3.69 5.37 -9.39
C SER A 40 2.52 6.12 -10.02
N ASP A 41 2.31 5.95 -11.33
CA ASP A 41 1.28 6.63 -12.11
C ASP A 41 0.29 5.60 -12.68
N PRO A 42 -0.64 5.09 -11.86
CA PRO A 42 -1.72 4.27 -12.39
C PRO A 42 -2.60 5.10 -13.33
N GLU A 43 -3.15 4.47 -14.36
CA GLU A 43 -4.07 5.16 -15.26
C GLU A 43 -5.30 5.67 -14.48
N PRO A 44 -5.69 6.96 -14.62
CA PRO A 44 -6.80 7.53 -13.85
C PRO A 44 -8.13 6.78 -14.00
N SER A 45 -8.33 6.13 -15.15
CA SER A 45 -9.49 5.30 -15.48
C SER A 45 -9.59 4.03 -14.65
N THR A 46 -8.55 3.63 -13.92
CA THR A 46 -8.51 2.37 -13.16
C THR A 46 -9.06 2.47 -11.74
N GLY A 47 -9.43 3.69 -11.30
CA GLY A 47 -9.88 3.92 -9.92
C GLY A 47 -8.81 3.60 -8.87
N ALA A 48 -7.53 3.72 -9.25
CA ALA A 48 -6.43 3.39 -8.38
C ALA A 48 -6.23 4.44 -7.29
N ARG A 49 -6.10 3.98 -6.04
CA ARG A 49 -5.78 4.78 -4.85
C ARG A 49 -4.59 4.15 -4.13
N ILE A 50 -3.72 4.97 -3.55
CA ILE A 50 -2.47 4.50 -2.94
C ILE A 50 -2.51 4.71 -1.43
N ALA A 51 -2.59 3.59 -0.69
CA ALA A 51 -2.69 3.61 0.77
C ALA A 51 -1.33 3.72 1.46
N MET A 52 -0.27 3.19 0.85
CA MET A 52 1.09 3.22 1.43
C MET A 52 2.14 3.42 0.34
N ARG A 53 3.23 4.11 0.68
CA ARG A 53 4.34 4.42 -0.21
C ARG A 53 5.67 4.07 0.43
N ARG A 54 6.70 3.87 -0.40
CA ARG A 54 8.08 3.82 0.08
C ARG A 54 8.43 5.17 0.71
N GLY A 55 9.05 5.13 1.88
CA GLY A 55 9.43 6.32 2.60
C GLY A 55 10.68 7.01 2.03
N PRO A 56 11.06 8.16 2.61
CA PRO A 56 12.14 9.00 2.11
C PRO A 56 13.53 8.36 2.23
N ALA A 57 13.73 7.39 3.13
CA ALA A 57 15.02 6.69 3.24
C ALA A 57 15.19 5.58 2.18
N SER A 58 14.10 5.21 1.49
CA SER A 58 14.10 4.17 0.47
C SER A 58 14.55 4.66 -0.89
N LYS A 59 15.13 3.76 -1.70
CA LYS A 59 15.32 4.05 -3.13
C LYS A 59 13.97 3.99 -3.85
N ALA A 60 13.80 4.87 -4.85
CA ALA A 60 12.50 5.14 -5.48
C ALA A 60 11.46 5.52 -4.43
N GLY A 61 11.78 6.52 -3.60
CA GLY A 61 10.84 7.11 -2.64
C GLY A 61 9.54 7.53 -3.31
N GLU A 62 8.45 7.53 -2.55
CA GLU A 62 7.07 7.77 -3.01
C GLU A 62 6.46 6.68 -3.89
N ALA A 63 7.25 5.70 -4.37
CA ALA A 63 6.70 4.60 -5.14
C ALA A 63 5.67 3.80 -4.30
N PRO A 64 4.56 3.34 -4.89
CA PRO A 64 3.53 2.65 -4.13
C PRO A 64 4.01 1.34 -3.51
N VAL A 65 3.54 1.07 -2.30
CA VAL A 65 3.70 -0.20 -1.59
C VAL A 65 2.35 -0.90 -1.46
N LEU A 66 1.27 -0.16 -1.22
CA LEU A 66 -0.09 -0.70 -1.20
C LEU A 66 -0.99 0.13 -2.09
N MET A 67 -1.54 -0.52 -3.11
CA MET A 67 -2.48 0.06 -4.07
C MET A 67 -3.82 -0.65 -3.97
N VAL A 68 -4.89 0.13 -4.07
CA VAL A 68 -6.26 -0.33 -4.18
C VAL A 68 -6.77 0.09 -5.55
N TYR A 69 -7.43 -0.83 -6.24
CA TYR A 69 -8.19 -0.55 -7.46
C TYR A 69 -9.65 -0.86 -7.18
N SER A 70 -10.54 0.03 -7.60
CA SER A 70 -11.98 -0.18 -7.50
C SER A 70 -12.71 0.32 -8.73
N ASP A 71 -13.78 -0.38 -9.11
CA ASP A 71 -14.66 0.03 -10.20
C ASP A 71 -15.70 1.10 -9.80
N GLU A 72 -15.59 1.66 -8.58
CA GLU A 72 -16.54 2.64 -8.03
C GLU A 72 -16.76 3.87 -8.92
N ASN A 73 -15.76 4.24 -9.72
CA ASN A 73 -15.79 5.40 -10.60
C ASN A 73 -16.16 5.04 -12.06
N PHE A 74 -16.56 3.80 -12.32
CA PHE A 74 -16.92 3.34 -13.67
C PHE A 74 -18.41 3.64 -13.92
N ASP A 75 -18.82 3.69 -15.19
CA ASP A 75 -20.22 3.98 -15.56
C ASP A 75 -21.22 2.97 -14.98
N GLU A 76 -20.78 1.71 -14.79
CA GLU A 76 -21.54 0.65 -14.13
C GLU A 76 -20.70 -0.07 -13.07
N PRO A 77 -20.61 0.45 -11.83
CA PRO A 77 -19.83 -0.19 -10.78
C PRO A 77 -20.45 -1.54 -10.39
N LYS A 78 -19.62 -2.57 -10.26
CA LYS A 78 -19.98 -3.91 -9.79
C LYS A 78 -19.44 -4.21 -8.38
N GLY A 79 -18.77 -3.24 -7.77
CA GLY A 79 -18.14 -3.40 -6.45
C GLY A 79 -16.83 -4.19 -6.52
N ALA A 80 -16.22 -4.30 -7.70
CA ALA A 80 -14.96 -5.02 -7.86
C ALA A 80 -13.84 -4.24 -7.17
N LYS A 81 -13.13 -4.91 -6.26
CA LYS A 81 -11.95 -4.39 -5.56
C LYS A 81 -10.75 -5.29 -5.86
N LEU A 82 -9.57 -4.69 -6.03
CA LEU A 82 -8.29 -5.39 -6.10
C LEU A 82 -7.28 -4.65 -5.23
N MET A 83 -6.53 -5.39 -4.42
CA MET A 83 -5.38 -4.86 -3.69
C MET A 83 -4.07 -5.46 -4.18
N LEU A 84 -3.10 -4.60 -4.40
CA LEU A 84 -1.73 -4.98 -4.72
C LEU A 84 -0.81 -4.52 -3.59
N PHE A 85 -0.12 -5.48 -2.97
CA PHE A 85 0.91 -5.21 -1.98
C PHE A 85 2.27 -5.54 -2.56
N GLY A 86 3.07 -4.51 -2.81
CA GLY A 86 4.33 -4.56 -3.54
C GLY A 86 5.50 -5.13 -2.75
N MET A 87 5.29 -5.64 -1.53
CA MET A 87 6.33 -6.24 -0.70
C MET A 87 5.75 -7.37 0.15
N SER A 88 6.59 -8.12 0.87
CA SER A 88 6.08 -9.10 1.83
C SER A 88 5.50 -8.40 3.06
N ILE A 89 4.31 -8.82 3.50
CA ILE A 89 3.68 -8.29 4.72
C ILE A 89 4.44 -8.67 5.98
N ALA A 90 5.17 -9.78 5.95
CA ALA A 90 6.02 -10.24 7.05
C ALA A 90 7.28 -9.37 7.27
N TRP A 91 7.51 -8.34 6.43
CA TRP A 91 8.60 -7.39 6.63
C TRP A 91 8.20 -6.21 7.51
N LEU A 92 6.89 -6.00 7.71
CA LEU A 92 6.41 -5.00 8.65
C LEU A 92 6.67 -5.43 10.09
N PRO A 93 6.70 -4.48 11.05
CA PRO A 93 6.71 -4.80 12.48
C PRO A 93 5.60 -5.78 12.87
N ASP A 94 5.91 -6.69 13.81
CA ASP A 94 5.02 -7.79 14.21
C ASP A 94 3.66 -7.32 14.77
N ASP A 95 3.61 -6.11 15.34
CA ASP A 95 2.40 -5.49 15.86
C ASP A 95 1.58 -4.74 14.81
N LEU A 96 2.18 -4.48 13.64
CA LEU A 96 1.56 -3.75 12.54
C LEU A 96 0.97 -4.68 11.48
N ALA A 97 1.70 -5.74 11.10
CA ALA A 97 1.25 -6.65 10.05
C ALA A 97 -0.18 -7.22 10.30
N PRO A 98 -0.53 -7.72 11.50
CA PRO A 98 -1.87 -8.23 11.76
C PRO A 98 -2.97 -7.15 11.62
N LYS A 99 -2.72 -5.94 12.14
CA LYS A 99 -3.67 -4.82 12.06
C LYS A 99 -3.93 -4.39 10.62
N LEU A 100 -2.87 -4.36 9.81
CA LEU A 100 -3.01 -4.04 8.39
C LEU A 100 -3.82 -5.12 7.66
N VAL A 101 -3.58 -6.41 7.95
CA VAL A 101 -4.39 -7.52 7.38
C VAL A 101 -5.86 -7.37 7.74
N GLU A 102 -6.17 -7.07 9.00
CA GLU A 102 -7.56 -6.86 9.45
C GLU A 102 -8.20 -5.68 8.72
N SER A 103 -7.49 -4.56 8.59
CA SER A 103 -7.97 -3.37 7.87
C SER A 103 -8.16 -3.64 6.37
N MET A 104 -7.24 -4.36 5.74
CA MET A 104 -7.35 -4.84 4.37
C MET A 104 -8.58 -5.74 4.18
N ALA A 105 -8.80 -6.69 5.09
CA ALA A 105 -9.96 -7.58 5.04
C ALA A 105 -11.27 -6.81 5.19
N ALA A 106 -11.35 -5.91 6.18
CA ALA A 106 -12.51 -5.04 6.38
C ALA A 106 -12.80 -4.19 5.13
N PHE A 107 -11.77 -3.60 4.52
CA PHE A 107 -11.92 -2.83 3.30
C PHE A 107 -12.47 -3.66 2.12
N MET A 108 -11.95 -4.88 1.92
CA MET A 108 -12.42 -5.77 0.84
C MET A 108 -13.85 -6.24 1.03
N LEU A 109 -14.26 -6.44 2.28
CA LEU A 109 -15.57 -6.99 2.62
C LEU A 109 -16.65 -5.92 2.84
N ALA A 110 -16.28 -4.64 2.89
CA ALA A 110 -17.23 -3.55 2.99
C ALA A 110 -18.10 -3.47 1.71
N GLU A 111 -19.42 -3.43 1.92
CA GLU A 111 -20.47 -3.27 0.89
C GLU A 111 -20.72 -1.80 0.52
#